data_AF-A0A7S2GGM6-F1
#
_entry.id   AF-A0A7S2GGM6-F1
#
_cell.length_a   1.000
_cell.length_b   1.000
_cell.length_c   1.000
_cell.angle_alpha   90.00
_cell.angle_beta   90.00
_cell.angle_gamma   90.00
#
_symmetry.space_group_name_H-M   'P 1'
#
loop_
_entity.id
_entity.type
_entity.pdbx_description
1 polymer ?
#
loop_
_entity_poly.entity_id
_entity_poly.type
_entity_poly.pdbx_seq_one_letter_code
_entity_poly.pdbx_strand_id
1 'polypeptide(L)'
;TEMLLVGVVAESSGVANKVLKKLGVTLKDTRKTVEEMVGRGSGMVSVEIPFTPAAKRVLSDGVEESRRLNSNAIDTAHILLALIKEEGGNAVKILEKLKVDPSKIPEEIQQELQEKDEKALVGVTQRGGGSGKAATLEEFGSDLTKAAAEGKMDPLVGRAAELERTIQIL
;
A
#
# COMPACT_ATOMS: atom_id res chain seq x y z
N THR A 1 -13.10 10.61 -12.50
CA THR A 1 -12.28 9.70 -11.68
C THR A 1 -12.52 8.22 -11.94
N GLU A 2 -13.52 7.90 -12.75
CA GLU A 2 -13.84 6.60 -13.35
C GLU A 2 -12.64 5.97 -14.08
N MET A 3 -11.95 6.76 -14.91
CA MET A 3 -10.78 6.27 -15.65
C MET A 3 -9.61 5.90 -14.73
N LEU A 4 -9.47 6.60 -13.59
CA LEU A 4 -8.48 6.23 -12.57
C LEU A 4 -8.85 4.90 -11.91
N LEU A 5 -10.13 4.69 -11.58
CA LEU A 5 -10.61 3.40 -11.07
C LEU A 5 -10.36 2.26 -12.07
N VAL A 6 -10.66 2.48 -13.35
CA VAL A 6 -10.34 1.49 -14.41
C VAL A 6 -8.84 1.22 -14.48
N GLY A 7 -8.00 2.24 -14.34
CA GLY A 7 -6.55 2.10 -14.28
C GLY A 7 -6.08 1.25 -13.09
N VAL A 8 -6.60 1.52 -11.89
CA VAL A 8 -6.30 0.74 -10.68
C VAL A 8 -6.75 -0.72 -10.81
N VAL A 9 -7.91 -0.98 -11.43
CA VAL A 9 -8.39 -2.34 -11.71
C VAL A 9 -7.59 -3.01 -12.84
N ALA A 10 -7.02 -2.24 -13.76
CA ALA A 10 -6.20 -2.77 -14.85
C ALA A 10 -4.79 -3.16 -14.40
N GLU A 11 -4.23 -2.46 -13.41
CA GLU A 11 -2.92 -2.80 -12.89
C GLU A 11 -2.96 -4.11 -12.12
N SER A 12 -2.35 -5.16 -12.67
CA SER A 12 -2.42 -6.51 -12.10
C SER A 12 -1.53 -6.75 -10.87
N SER A 13 -0.49 -5.94 -10.67
CA SER A 13 0.53 -6.11 -9.61
C SER A 13 0.15 -5.45 -8.28
N GLY A 14 -0.76 -4.49 -8.30
CA GLY A 14 -1.08 -3.63 -7.18
C GLY A 14 -1.84 -4.32 -6.04
N VAL A 15 -1.66 -3.82 -4.82
CA VAL A 15 -2.45 -4.24 -3.64
C VAL A 15 -3.94 -3.98 -3.88
N ALA A 16 -4.27 -2.82 -4.46
CA ALA A 16 -5.64 -2.46 -4.79
C ALA A 16 -6.32 -3.49 -5.70
N ASN A 17 -5.61 -4.02 -6.70
CA ASN A 17 -6.15 -5.03 -7.61
C ASN A 17 -6.49 -6.33 -6.88
N LYS A 18 -5.63 -6.77 -5.96
CA LYS A 18 -5.86 -7.97 -5.15
C LYS A 18 -7.12 -7.81 -4.30
N VAL A 19 -7.26 -6.68 -3.61
CA VAL A 19 -8.44 -6.36 -2.80
C VAL A 19 -9.69 -6.31 -3.67
N LEU A 20 -9.66 -5.59 -4.79
CA LEU A 20 -10.79 -5.49 -5.70
C LEU A 20 -11.19 -6.85 -6.29
N LYS A 21 -10.23 -7.73 -6.62
CA LYS A 21 -10.49 -9.11 -7.02
C LYS A 21 -11.11 -9.96 -5.91
N LYS A 22 -10.65 -9.84 -4.67
CA LYS A 22 -11.26 -10.50 -3.50
C LYS A 22 -12.73 -10.09 -3.34
N LEU A 23 -13.03 -8.83 -3.63
CA LEU A 23 -14.39 -8.27 -3.63
C LEU A 23 -15.20 -8.57 -4.91
N GLY A 24 -14.65 -9.35 -5.84
CA GLY A 24 -15.35 -9.78 -7.07
C GLY A 24 -15.36 -8.75 -8.21
N VAL A 25 -14.56 -7.68 -8.12
CA VAL A 25 -14.46 -6.67 -9.18
C VAL A 25 -13.55 -7.17 -10.29
N THR A 26 -14.06 -7.17 -11.52
CA THR A 26 -13.27 -7.48 -12.71
C THR A 26 -13.15 -6.28 -13.64
N LEU A 27 -12.04 -6.18 -14.37
CA LEU A 27 -11.82 -5.10 -15.34
C LEU A 27 -12.94 -5.03 -16.39
N LYS A 28 -13.47 -6.19 -16.79
CA LYS A 28 -14.55 -6.27 -17.78
C LYS A 28 -15.83 -5.63 -17.24
N ASP A 29 -16.19 -5.97 -16.01
CA ASP A 29 -17.41 -5.45 -15.39
C ASP A 29 -17.27 -3.96 -15.08
N THR A 30 -16.11 -3.53 -14.55
CA THR A 30 -15.84 -2.09 -14.31
C THR A 30 -15.95 -1.28 -15.60
N ARG A 31 -15.34 -1.73 -16.71
CA ARG A 31 -15.46 -1.04 -18.00
C ARG A 31 -16.90 -0.96 -18.48
N LYS A 32 -17.64 -2.06 -18.39
CA LYS A 32 -19.05 -2.09 -18.78
C LYS A 32 -19.88 -1.11 -17.96
N THR A 33 -19.70 -1.08 -16.64
CA THR A 33 -20.40 -0.15 -15.76
C THR A 33 -20.06 1.31 -16.08
N VAL A 34 -18.80 1.61 -16.38
CA VAL A 34 -18.36 2.95 -16.80
C VAL A 34 -18.98 3.35 -18.13
N GLU A 35 -19.00 2.45 -19.12
CA GLU A 35 -19.65 2.70 -20.41
C GLU A 35 -21.15 2.95 -20.25
N GLU A 36 -21.82 2.23 -19.34
CA GLU A 36 -23.24 2.45 -19.05
C GLU A 36 -23.51 3.79 -18.36
N MET A 37 -22.59 4.29 -17.54
CA MET A 37 -22.78 5.53 -16.77
C MET A 37 -22.35 6.78 -17.54
N VAL A 38 -21.24 6.70 -18.27
CA VAL A 38 -20.61 7.84 -18.95
C VAL A 38 -20.89 7.81 -20.46
N GLY A 39 -21.18 6.65 -21.03
CA GLY A 39 -21.32 6.46 -22.47
C GLY A 39 -19.98 6.23 -23.16
N ARG A 40 -20.05 5.95 -24.48
CA ARG A 40 -18.88 5.87 -25.35
C ARG A 40 -18.67 7.21 -26.06
N GLY A 41 -17.43 7.70 -26.09
CA GLY A 41 -17.07 8.93 -26.81
C GLY A 41 -17.23 8.79 -28.32
N SER A 42 -17.25 9.91 -29.04
CA SER A 42 -17.49 9.99 -30.50
C SER A 42 -16.38 9.38 -31.38
N GLY A 43 -15.38 8.71 -30.79
CA GLY A 43 -14.25 8.12 -31.49
C GLY A 43 -13.15 9.11 -31.90
N MET A 44 -13.41 10.42 -31.80
CA MET A 44 -12.37 11.44 -31.97
C MET A 44 -11.64 11.63 -30.64
N VAL A 45 -10.42 11.10 -30.57
CA VAL A 45 -9.55 11.21 -29.40
C VAL A 45 -8.50 12.28 -29.68
N SER A 46 -8.44 13.32 -28.85
CA SER A 46 -7.35 14.30 -28.89
C SER A 46 -6.01 13.63 -28.60
N VAL A 47 -4.93 14.14 -29.19
CA VAL A 47 -3.56 13.63 -28.98
C VAL A 47 -3.14 13.70 -27.50
N GLU A 48 -3.67 14.69 -26.76
CA GLU A 48 -3.44 14.85 -25.33
C GLU A 48 -4.78 14.94 -24.59
N ILE A 49 -4.95 14.10 -23.57
CA ILE A 49 -6.15 14.08 -22.71
C ILE A 49 -5.72 14.57 -21.32
N PRO A 50 -6.05 15.82 -20.95
CA PRO A 50 -5.68 16.33 -19.64
C PRO A 50 -6.50 15.66 -18.53
N PHE A 51 -5.92 15.58 -17.32
CA PHE A 51 -6.67 15.18 -16.14
C PHE A 51 -7.74 16.21 -15.79
N THR A 52 -8.91 15.72 -15.39
CA THR A 52 -9.94 16.56 -14.78
C THR A 52 -9.46 17.13 -13.45
N PRO A 53 -9.97 18.29 -12.99
CA PRO A 53 -9.63 18.84 -11.68
C PRO A 53 -9.87 17.84 -10.53
N ALA A 54 -10.93 17.05 -10.65
CA ALA A 54 -11.29 15.98 -9.73
C ALA A 54 -10.22 14.86 -9.70
N ALA A 55 -9.76 14.40 -10.87
CA ALA A 55 -8.69 13.42 -10.97
C ALA A 55 -7.36 13.94 -10.41
N LYS A 56 -7.03 15.22 -10.63
CA LYS A 56 -5.83 15.83 -10.03
C LYS A 56 -5.91 15.86 -8.50
N ARG A 57 -7.07 16.19 -7.93
CA ARG A 57 -7.29 16.16 -6.47
C ARG A 57 -7.08 14.76 -5.90
N VAL A 58 -7.70 13.74 -6.50
CA VAL A 58 -7.51 12.34 -6.06
C VAL A 58 -6.03 11.92 -6.07
N LEU A 59 -5.26 12.34 -7.08
CA LEU A 59 -3.82 12.03 -7.10
C LEU A 59 -3.06 12.75 -5.98
N SER A 60 -3.42 14.00 -5.67
CA SER A 60 -2.87 14.73 -4.52
C SER A 60 -3.25 14.06 -3.19
N ASP A 61 -4.52 13.69 -3.03
CA ASP A 61 -5.02 13.03 -1.82
C ASP A 61 -4.37 11.64 -1.64
N GLY A 62 -3.99 10.97 -2.73
CA GLY A 62 -3.19 9.74 -2.69
C GLY A 62 -1.81 9.93 -2.04
N VAL A 63 -1.22 11.13 -2.14
CA VAL A 63 0.03 11.46 -1.42
C VAL A 63 -0.23 11.54 0.09
N GLU A 64 -1.37 12.10 0.49
CA GLU A 64 -1.74 12.20 1.91
C GLU A 64 -2.02 10.80 2.49
N GLU A 65 -2.68 9.92 1.72
CA GLU A 65 -2.91 8.53 2.13
C GLU A 65 -1.62 7.73 2.28
N SER A 66 -0.62 7.94 1.40
CA SER A 66 0.67 7.25 1.55
C SER A 66 1.38 7.70 2.82
N ARG A 67 1.31 8.99 3.17
CA ARG A 67 1.86 9.52 4.42
C ARG A 67 1.12 8.98 5.64
N ARG A 68 -0.22 8.89 5.58
CA ARG A 68 -1.04 8.34 6.67
C ARG A 68 -0.71 6.86 6.95
N LEU A 69 -0.36 6.11 5.91
CA LEU A 69 0.06 4.71 6.00
C LEU A 69 1.58 4.54 6.17
N ASN A 70 2.33 5.62 6.44
CA ASN A 70 3.79 5.62 6.59
C ASN A 70 4.54 4.92 5.44
N SER A 71 3.98 5.01 4.23
CA SER A 71 4.57 4.44 3.01
C SER A 71 5.49 5.45 2.34
N ASN A 72 6.72 5.02 2.04
CA ASN A 72 7.74 5.86 1.38
C ASN A 72 7.44 6.14 -0.10
N ALA A 73 6.50 5.42 -0.70
CA ALA A 73 6.10 5.56 -2.09
C ALA A 73 4.57 5.49 -2.24
N ILE A 74 4.07 6.06 -3.34
CA ILE A 74 2.64 6.04 -3.67
C ILE A 74 2.34 4.80 -4.51
N ASP A 75 1.59 3.87 -3.92
CA ASP A 75 1.07 2.68 -4.59
C ASP A 75 -0.42 2.82 -4.96
N THR A 76 -0.91 1.84 -5.72
CA THR A 76 -2.33 1.73 -6.09
C THR A 76 -3.30 1.70 -4.93
N ALA A 77 -2.87 1.19 -3.77
CA ALA A 77 -3.68 1.20 -2.55
C ALA A 77 -4.02 2.63 -2.12
N HIS A 78 -3.05 3.54 -2.14
CA HIS A 78 -3.27 4.93 -1.76
C HIS A 78 -4.19 5.65 -2.74
N ILE A 79 -4.02 5.40 -4.05
CA ILE A 79 -4.91 5.95 -5.07
C ILE A 79 -6.34 5.41 -4.91
N LEU A 80 -6.51 4.12 -4.59
CA LEU A 80 -7.83 3.54 -4.34
C LEU A 80 -8.50 4.14 -3.09
N LEU A 81 -7.75 4.34 -2.01
CA LEU A 81 -8.25 5.00 -0.80
C LEU A 81 -8.68 6.44 -1.08
N ALA A 82 -7.88 7.19 -1.84
CA ALA A 82 -8.22 8.55 -2.26
C ALA A 82 -9.47 8.59 -3.14
N LEU A 83 -9.63 7.63 -4.06
CA LEU A 83 -10.82 7.51 -4.92
C LEU A 83 -12.12 7.28 -4.13
N ILE A 84 -12.04 6.57 -3.00
CA ILE A 84 -13.20 6.29 -2.15
C ILE A 84 -13.57 7.50 -1.29
N LYS A 85 -12.57 8.29 -0.88
CA LYS A 85 -12.77 9.51 -0.10
C LYS A 85 -13.24 10.69 -0.95
N GLU A 86 -13.07 10.64 -2.26
CA GLU A 86 -13.49 11.72 -3.16
C GLU A 86 -15.01 11.94 -3.10
N GLU A 87 -15.42 13.06 -2.50
CA GLU A 87 -16.82 13.47 -2.47
C GLU A 87 -17.32 13.82 -3.88
N GLY A 88 -18.47 13.25 -4.27
CA GLY A 88 -19.06 13.47 -5.59
C GLY A 88 -18.37 12.69 -6.73
N GLY A 89 -17.35 11.88 -6.42
CA GLY A 89 -16.69 11.01 -7.37
C GLY A 89 -17.61 9.93 -7.93
N ASN A 90 -17.48 9.61 -9.21
CA ASN A 90 -18.23 8.50 -9.81
C ASN A 90 -17.61 7.13 -9.53
N ALA A 91 -16.37 7.09 -9.01
CA ALA A 91 -15.69 5.85 -8.65
C ALA A 91 -16.47 5.05 -7.59
N VAL A 92 -16.95 5.72 -6.54
CA VAL A 92 -17.78 5.11 -5.49
C VAL A 92 -19.07 4.54 -6.06
N LYS A 93 -19.78 5.32 -6.88
CA LYS A 93 -21.03 4.88 -7.54
C LYS A 93 -20.83 3.66 -8.44
N ILE A 94 -19.69 3.57 -9.12
CA ILE A 94 -19.33 2.40 -9.95
C ILE A 94 -19.13 1.18 -9.05
N LEU A 95 -18.42 1.32 -7.93
CA LEU A 95 -18.22 0.22 -6.97
C LEU A 95 -19.55 -0.25 -6.36
N GLU A 96 -20.42 0.68 -5.97
CA GLU A 96 -21.77 0.37 -5.46
C GLU A 96 -22.62 -0.38 -6.50
N LYS A 97 -22.57 0.04 -7.77
CA LYS A 97 -23.27 -0.63 -8.87
C LYS A 97 -22.70 -2.03 -9.17
N LEU A 98 -21.43 -2.25 -8.86
CA LEU A 98 -20.79 -3.58 -8.85
C LEU A 98 -21.05 -4.38 -7.56
N LYS A 99 -21.93 -3.88 -6.67
CA LYS A 99 -22.30 -4.49 -5.38
C LYS A 99 -21.13 -4.60 -4.40
N VAL A 100 -20.13 -3.73 -4.53
CA VAL A 100 -19.03 -3.61 -3.59
C VAL A 100 -19.32 -2.50 -2.61
N ASP A 101 -19.21 -2.80 -1.32
CA ASP A 101 -19.30 -1.81 -0.26
C ASP A 101 -17.96 -1.05 -0.13
N PRO A 102 -17.93 0.25 -0.41
CA PRO A 102 -16.72 1.06 -0.30
C PRO A 102 -16.13 1.07 1.11
N SER A 103 -16.96 0.86 2.13
CA SER A 103 -16.57 0.89 3.55
C SER A 103 -15.64 -0.27 3.92
N LYS A 104 -15.70 -1.39 3.18
CA LYS A 104 -14.87 -2.57 3.43
C LYS A 104 -13.48 -2.47 2.82
N ILE A 105 -13.30 -1.64 1.80
CA ILE A 105 -12.03 -1.55 1.06
C ILE A 105 -10.87 -1.09 1.95
N PRO A 106 -11.01 -0.08 2.82
CA PRO A 106 -9.93 0.32 3.73
C PRO A 106 -9.45 -0.81 4.65
N GLU A 107 -10.39 -1.59 5.19
CA GLU A 107 -10.08 -2.72 6.07
C GLU A 107 -9.29 -3.80 5.32
N GLU A 108 -9.72 -4.16 4.10
CA GLU A 108 -9.02 -5.18 3.30
C GLU A 108 -7.66 -4.72 2.77
N ILE A 109 -7.50 -3.42 2.49
CA ILE A 109 -6.19 -2.85 2.15
C ILE A 109 -5.26 -2.96 3.36
N GLN A 110 -5.74 -2.66 4.57
CA GLN A 110 -4.93 -2.75 5.79
C GLN A 110 -4.47 -4.18 6.07
N GLN A 111 -5.36 -5.17 5.90
CA GLN A 111 -5.02 -6.58 6.04
C GLN A 111 -3.95 -7.03 5.02
N GLU A 112 -4.11 -6.66 3.74
CA GLU A 112 -3.13 -7.02 2.70
C GLU A 112 -1.75 -6.36 2.90
N LEU A 113 -1.72 -5.16 3.46
CA LEU A 113 -0.46 -4.50 3.82
C LEU A 113 0.21 -5.20 5.00
N GLN A 114 -0.54 -5.56 6.05
CA GLN A 114 -0.01 -6.34 7.17
C GLN A 114 0.53 -7.70 6.73
N GLU A 115 -0.20 -8.43 5.89
CA GLU A 115 0.28 -9.71 5.34
C GLU A 115 1.57 -9.56 4.53
N LYS A 116 1.74 -8.45 3.80
CA LYS A 116 2.99 -8.17 3.07
C LYS A 116 4.15 -7.94 4.02
N ASP A 117 3.94 -7.18 5.09
CA ASP A 117 4.96 -6.89 6.09
C ASP A 117 5.34 -8.17 6.84
N GLU A 118 4.37 -8.99 7.27
CA GLU A 118 4.63 -10.27 7.91
C GLU A 118 5.39 -11.25 7.01
N LYS A 119 5.02 -11.36 5.72
CA LYS A 119 5.76 -12.20 4.77
C LYS A 119 7.17 -11.68 4.51
N ALA A 120 7.39 -10.36 4.56
CA ALA A 120 8.73 -9.77 4.50
C ALA A 120 9.55 -10.09 5.75
N LEU A 121 8.95 -10.07 6.95
CA LEU A 121 9.63 -10.46 8.20
C LEU A 121 9.92 -11.98 8.26
N VAL A 122 9.00 -12.83 7.83
CA VAL A 122 9.17 -14.30 7.84
C VAL A 122 10.18 -14.77 6.79
N GLY A 123 10.32 -14.05 5.67
CA GLY A 123 11.37 -14.29 4.67
C GLY A 123 12.80 -14.10 5.21
N VAL A 124 12.97 -13.35 6.29
CA VAL A 124 14.26 -13.11 6.96
C VAL A 124 14.53 -14.16 8.05
N THR A 125 13.49 -14.74 8.67
CA THR A 125 13.65 -15.66 9.81
C THR A 125 13.90 -17.13 9.43
N GLN A 126 13.86 -17.49 8.14
CA GLN A 126 14.18 -18.87 7.71
C GLN A 126 15.68 -19.22 7.74
N ARG A 127 16.53 -18.32 8.26
CA ARG A 127 17.97 -18.53 8.41
C ARG A 127 18.46 -18.20 9.83
N GLY A 128 17.82 -18.77 10.85
CA GLY A 128 18.31 -18.71 12.23
C GLY A 128 17.35 -19.29 13.25
N GLY A 129 17.57 -20.55 13.65
CA GLY A 129 16.81 -21.18 14.73
C GLY A 129 17.10 -20.56 16.09
N GLY A 130 16.07 -20.45 16.94
CA GLY A 130 16.23 -19.95 18.31
C GLY A 130 14.91 -19.69 19.02
N SER A 131 14.40 -20.72 19.70
CA SER A 131 13.16 -20.79 20.48
C SER A 131 13.00 -19.73 21.58
N GLY A 132 11.82 -19.09 21.63
CA GLY A 132 10.98 -19.10 22.84
C GLY A 132 11.20 -18.06 23.95
N LYS A 133 11.66 -16.83 23.64
CA LYS A 133 11.72 -15.72 24.63
C LYS A 133 11.21 -14.36 24.13
N ALA A 134 10.55 -14.30 22.97
CA ALA A 134 10.25 -13.03 22.28
C ALA A 134 9.11 -12.19 22.92
N ALA A 135 8.08 -12.83 23.48
CA ALA A 135 6.82 -12.13 23.79
C ALA A 135 6.87 -11.10 24.93
N THR A 136 7.89 -11.13 25.81
CA THR A 136 8.04 -10.15 26.91
C THR A 136 9.21 -9.19 26.72
N LEU A 137 10.12 -9.46 25.79
CA LEU A 137 11.27 -8.59 25.51
C LEU A 137 10.92 -7.48 24.51
N GLU A 138 10.03 -7.76 23.55
CA GLU A 138 9.66 -6.83 22.48
C GLU A 138 8.86 -5.62 22.96
N GLU A 139 8.19 -5.69 24.11
CA GLU A 139 7.44 -4.57 24.70
C GLU A 139 8.36 -3.55 25.41
N PHE A 140 9.55 -3.97 25.90
CA PHE A 140 10.40 -3.12 26.75
C PHE A 140 11.88 -3.04 26.34
N GLY A 141 12.30 -3.72 25.27
CA GLY A 141 13.70 -3.76 24.85
C GLY A 141 13.90 -3.75 23.34
N SER A 142 15.01 -3.17 22.89
CA SER A 142 15.47 -3.22 21.50
C SER A 142 16.64 -4.19 21.36
N ASP A 143 16.56 -5.14 20.44
CA ASP A 143 17.64 -6.09 20.14
C ASP A 143 18.67 -5.47 19.18
N LEU A 144 19.80 -5.04 19.74
CA LEU A 144 20.90 -4.44 18.97
C LEU A 144 21.66 -5.46 18.10
N THR A 145 21.64 -6.75 18.47
CA THR A 145 22.32 -7.80 17.70
C THR A 145 21.58 -8.04 16.39
N LYS A 146 20.25 -8.12 16.47
CA LYS A 146 19.38 -8.21 15.29
C LYS A 146 19.50 -6.98 14.40
N ALA A 147 19.47 -5.77 14.97
CA ALA A 147 19.62 -4.54 14.21
C ALA A 147 20.97 -4.43 13.48
N ALA A 148 22.06 -4.91 14.11
CA ALA A 148 23.37 -5.00 13.47
C ALA A 148 23.40 -6.02 12.33
N ALA A 149 22.80 -7.21 12.52
CA ALA A 149 22.73 -8.25 11.48
C ALA A 149 21.92 -7.81 10.25
N GLU A 150 20.89 -6.99 10.45
CA GLU A 150 20.07 -6.40 9.38
C GLU A 150 20.73 -5.18 8.71
N GLY A 151 21.93 -4.77 9.14
CA GLY A 151 22.66 -3.63 8.56
C GLY A 151 22.00 -2.27 8.83
N LYS A 152 21.09 -2.18 9.81
CA LYS A 152 20.38 -0.96 10.19
C LYS A 152 21.14 -0.10 11.22
N MET A 153 22.29 -0.58 11.70
CA MET A 153 23.16 0.16 12.62
C MET A 153 24.27 0.88 11.87
N ASP A 154 24.43 2.17 12.15
CA ASP A 154 25.55 2.95 11.64
C ASP A 154 26.88 2.51 12.27
N PRO A 155 27.99 2.54 11.53
CA PRO A 155 29.30 2.20 12.07
C PRO A 155 29.73 3.23 13.12
N LEU A 156 30.19 2.74 14.27
CA LEU A 156 30.75 3.59 15.32
C LEU A 156 32.18 4.00 14.97
N VAL A 157 32.36 5.23 14.48
CA VAL A 157 33.67 5.78 14.13
C VAL A 157 34.35 6.38 15.36
N GLY A 158 35.63 6.04 15.59
CA GLY A 158 36.48 6.71 16.57
C GLY A 158 36.38 6.19 18.02
N ARG A 159 35.60 5.13 18.29
CA ARG A 159 35.44 4.54 19.64
C ARG A 159 36.07 3.16 19.80
N ALA A 160 37.17 2.90 19.09
CA ALA A 160 37.80 1.58 19.07
C ALA A 160 38.34 1.16 20.45
N ALA A 161 38.94 2.10 21.19
CA ALA A 161 39.53 1.82 22.49
C ALA A 161 38.48 1.48 23.56
N GLU A 162 37.31 2.12 23.52
CA GLU A 162 36.19 1.81 24.41
C GLU A 162 35.57 0.45 24.08
N LEU A 163 35.37 0.14 22.79
CA LEU A 163 34.84 -1.15 22.35
C LEU A 163 35.75 -2.30 22.79
N GLU A 164 37.06 -2.17 22.61
CA GLU A 164 38.05 -3.17 23.02
C GLU A 164 38.05 -3.36 24.54
N ARG A 165 37.98 -2.26 25.31
CA ARG A 165 37.87 -2.34 26.78
C ARG A 165 36.59 -3.02 27.23
N THR A 166 35.46 -2.76 26.57
CA THR A 166 34.18 -3.42 26.90
C THR A 166 34.21 -4.91 26.60
N ILE A 167 34.82 -5.32 25.47
CA ILE A 167 35.01 -6.74 25.12
C ILE A 167 35.90 -7.47 26.13
N GLN A 168 36.89 -6.78 26.70
CA GLN A 168 37.79 -7.39 27.69
C GLN A 168 37.15 -7.57 29.08
N ILE A 169 36.18 -6.73 29.43
CA ILE A 169 35.53 -6.73 30.75
C ILE A 169 34.30 -7.65 30.78
N LEU A 170 33.57 -7.75 29.66
CA LEU A 170 32.42 -8.64 29.49
C LEU A 170 32.85 -10.07 29.16
#